data_AF-A0A1H0Y3J2-F1
#
_entry.id   AF-A0A1H0Y3J2-F1
#
_cell.length_a   1.000
_cell.length_b   1.000
_cell.length_c   1.000
_cell.angle_alpha   90.00
_cell.angle_beta   90.00
_cell.angle_gamma   90.00
#
_symmetry.space_group_name_H-M   'P 1'
#
loop_
_entity.id
_entity.type
_entity.pdbx_description
1 polymer ?
#
loop_
_entity_poly.entity_id
_entity_poly.type
_entity_poly.pdbx_seq_one_letter_code
_entity_poly.pdbx_strand_id
1 'polypeptide(L)'
;MIIDRFRLPIVGDPPPLKPESRSPTVRILGACAVGILGGVLSIALIVGGQLTPKLLFMGTVYGVIAYFCWGRVMMAVWPSKRTMYLPGSVSYEQQSGRLRMRTPLAAKTTFVAFWALGLIGSGASSTVALCWSVAEATGWEKSWIRMGLVSLFLPLGIGILISTFWRVRTTCGVSLAPTSICGQAEGMRLEEVPWESLRAASVGETPATKFTPLFTSLRLTTDRGAFHASSAALGSDPHSVRCVIEFFQQHPEHRNALEDPRAALELVRNAMLSGWRGTEAAA
;
A
#
# COMPACT_ATOMS: atom_id res chain seq x y z
N MET A 1 6.81 -7.33 -15.72
CA MET A 1 7.41 -7.35 -14.36
C MET A 1 6.76 -8.46 -13.57
N ILE A 2 7.49 -9.55 -13.33
CA ILE A 2 7.04 -10.70 -12.56
C ILE A 2 7.61 -10.54 -11.15
N ILE A 3 6.72 -10.49 -10.15
CA ILE A 3 7.10 -10.52 -8.73
C ILE A 3 6.91 -11.94 -8.25
N ASP A 4 7.98 -12.55 -7.76
CA ASP A 4 7.97 -13.89 -7.18
C ASP A 4 8.23 -13.81 -5.66
N ARG A 5 7.89 -14.87 -4.93
CA ARG A 5 8.10 -14.98 -3.48
C ARG A 5 9.02 -16.15 -3.19
N PHE A 6 10.16 -15.83 -2.59
CA PHE A 6 11.08 -16.82 -2.07
C PHE A 6 10.90 -16.98 -0.56
N ARG A 7 11.08 -18.19 -0.02
CA ARG A 7 10.97 -18.46 1.41
C ARG A 7 12.33 -18.86 1.98
N LEU A 8 12.83 -18.04 2.89
CA LEU A 8 13.99 -18.32 3.74
C LEU A 8 13.56 -19.07 5.01
N PRO A 9 14.46 -19.87 5.60
CA PRO A 9 14.25 -20.44 6.93
C PRO A 9 14.03 -19.32 7.94
N ILE A 10 13.06 -19.49 8.83
CA ILE A 10 12.80 -18.50 9.88
C ILE A 10 13.87 -18.71 10.96
N VAL A 11 14.62 -17.65 11.27
CA VAL A 11 15.56 -17.63 12.39
C VAL A 11 14.82 -17.07 13.60
N GLY A 12 14.48 -17.94 14.55
CA GLY A 12 13.76 -17.59 15.79
C GLY A 12 12.30 -18.06 15.82
N ASP A 13 11.70 -17.99 17.01
CA ASP A 13 10.27 -18.28 17.17
C ASP A 13 9.44 -17.20 16.47
N PRO A 14 8.42 -17.57 15.67
CA PRO A 14 7.53 -16.59 15.09
C PRO A 14 6.89 -15.79 16.24
N PRO A 15 6.79 -14.45 16.13
CA PRO A 15 6.19 -13.64 17.18
C PRO A 15 4.79 -14.19 17.49
N PRO A 16 4.40 -14.28 18.78
CA PRO A 16 3.13 -14.86 19.16
C PRO A 16 2.01 -14.11 18.42
N LEU A 17 1.21 -14.86 17.66
CA LEU A 17 0.04 -14.32 16.98
C LEU A 17 -0.89 -13.76 18.07
N LYS A 18 -0.88 -12.43 18.24
CA LYS A 18 -1.74 -11.78 19.22
C LYS A 18 -3.20 -12.15 18.89
N PRO A 19 -3.96 -12.69 19.85
CA PRO A 19 -5.35 -13.06 19.62
C PRO A 19 -6.11 -11.85 19.12
N GLU A 20 -6.83 -12.05 18.02
CA GLU A 20 -7.56 -11.04 17.27
C GLU A 20 -8.59 -10.35 18.20
N SER A 21 -8.24 -9.17 18.70
CA SER A 21 -9.09 -8.48 19.67
C SER A 21 -10.24 -7.75 18.97
N ARG A 22 -11.46 -8.14 19.36
CA ARG A 22 -12.79 -7.62 18.99
C ARG A 22 -13.25 -7.87 17.55
N SER A 23 -14.43 -8.48 17.44
CA SER A 23 -15.03 -8.89 16.18
C SER A 23 -15.30 -7.67 15.27
N PRO A 24 -14.60 -7.56 14.12
CA PRO A 24 -14.87 -6.50 13.14
C PRO A 24 -16.27 -6.62 12.53
N THR A 25 -16.94 -7.74 12.77
CA THR A 25 -18.24 -8.15 12.23
C THR A 25 -19.35 -7.12 12.43
N VAL A 26 -19.47 -6.50 13.61
CA VAL A 26 -20.56 -5.54 13.88
C VAL A 26 -20.38 -4.25 13.07
N ARG A 27 -19.14 -3.77 12.90
CA ARG A 27 -18.85 -2.57 12.11
C ARG A 27 -19.00 -2.82 10.61
N ILE A 28 -18.60 -4.02 10.16
CA ILE A 28 -18.76 -4.47 8.78
C ILE A 28 -20.26 -4.54 8.41
N LEU A 29 -21.09 -5.16 9.27
CA LEU A 29 -22.53 -5.26 9.04
C LEU A 29 -23.19 -3.88 8.93
N GLY A 30 -22.89 -2.97 9.86
CA GLY A 30 -23.45 -1.62 9.83
C GLY A 30 -23.12 -0.85 8.56
N ALA A 31 -21.86 -0.93 8.09
CA ALA A 31 -21.45 -0.22 6.89
C ALA A 31 -21.96 -0.89 5.58
N CYS A 32 -22.14 -2.22 5.55
CA CYS A 32 -22.82 -2.91 4.46
C CYS A 32 -24.29 -2.49 4.33
N ALA A 33 -25.01 -2.43 5.46
CA ALA A 33 -26.42 -2.04 5.47
C ALA A 33 -26.64 -0.62 4.92
N VAL A 34 -25.81 0.35 5.36
CA VAL A 34 -25.87 1.73 4.86
C VAL A 34 -25.50 1.80 3.37
N GLY A 35 -24.49 1.04 2.94
CA GLY A 35 -24.05 0.99 1.54
C GLY A 35 -25.13 0.45 0.59
N ILE A 36 -25.78 -0.66 0.96
CA ILE A 36 -26.86 -1.26 0.16
C ILE A 36 -28.07 -0.33 0.11
N LEU A 37 -28.49 0.22 1.25
CA LEU A 37 -29.65 1.12 1.32
C LEU A 37 -29.44 2.37 0.45
N GLY A 38 -28.26 2.99 0.52
CA GLY A 38 -27.92 4.16 -0.29
C GLY A 38 -27.83 3.85 -1.78
N GLY A 39 -27.25 2.71 -2.17
CA GLY A 39 -27.16 2.29 -3.57
C GLY A 39 -28.54 1.97 -4.19
N VAL A 40 -29.38 1.23 -3.46
CA VAL A 40 -30.75 0.93 -3.88
C VAL A 40 -31.57 2.21 -4.03
N LEU A 41 -31.44 3.16 -3.10
CA LEU A 41 -32.12 4.44 -3.17
C LEU A 41 -31.65 5.26 -4.40
N SER A 42 -30.35 5.32 -4.67
CA SER A 42 -29.81 5.99 -5.86
C SER A 42 -30.34 5.38 -7.16
N ILE A 43 -30.36 4.05 -7.28
CA ILE A 43 -30.87 3.36 -8.48
C ILE A 43 -32.38 3.59 -8.63
N ALA A 44 -33.15 3.46 -7.56
CA ALA A 44 -34.60 3.66 -7.58
C ALA A 44 -34.97 5.10 -8.01
N LEU A 45 -34.22 6.11 -7.55
CA LEU A 45 -34.44 7.51 -7.93
C LEU A 45 -34.09 7.78 -9.40
N ILE A 46 -33.13 7.05 -9.99
CA ILE A 46 -32.73 7.20 -11.39
C ILE A 46 -33.66 6.44 -12.34
N VAL A 47 -34.09 5.24 -11.96
CA VAL A 47 -34.90 4.36 -12.81
C VAL A 47 -36.40 4.69 -12.72
N GLY A 48 -36.87 5.20 -11.59
CA GLY A 48 -38.30 5.36 -11.30
C GLY A 48 -38.93 6.71 -11.67
N GLY A 49 -38.18 7.69 -12.19
CA GLY A 49 -38.71 9.05 -12.41
C GLY A 49 -38.17 9.74 -13.66
N GLN A 50 -38.86 10.81 -14.09
CA GLN A 50 -38.29 11.76 -15.05
C GLN A 50 -37.04 12.37 -14.43
N LEU A 51 -35.91 12.24 -15.13
CA LEU A 51 -34.59 12.63 -14.63
C LEU A 51 -34.56 14.15 -14.44
N THR A 52 -34.75 14.61 -13.21
CA THR A 52 -34.65 16.03 -12.86
C THR A 52 -33.28 16.33 -12.25
N PRO A 53 -32.76 17.56 -12.36
CA PRO A 53 -31.48 17.94 -11.74
C PRO A 53 -31.46 17.68 -10.23
N LYS A 54 -32.61 17.82 -9.56
CA LYS A 54 -32.80 17.49 -8.14
C LYS A 54 -32.59 16.00 -7.84
N LEU A 55 -33.20 15.12 -8.64
CA LEU A 55 -33.06 13.67 -8.49
C LEU A 55 -31.62 13.22 -8.75
N LEU A 56 -30.98 13.79 -9.78
CA LEU A 56 -29.58 13.53 -10.10
C LEU A 56 -28.64 13.94 -8.96
N PHE A 57 -28.84 15.13 -8.39
CA PHE A 57 -28.06 15.60 -7.25
C PHE A 57 -28.24 14.72 -6.00
N MET A 58 -29.50 14.43 -5.62
CA MET A 58 -29.78 13.57 -4.46
C MET A 58 -29.22 12.16 -4.66
N GLY A 59 -29.41 11.57 -5.84
CA GLY A 59 -28.84 10.27 -6.19
C GLY A 59 -27.31 10.25 -6.10
N THR A 60 -26.66 11.36 -6.46
CA THR A 60 -25.19 11.51 -6.33
C THR A 60 -24.76 11.59 -4.87
N VAL A 61 -25.44 12.36 -4.03
CA VAL A 61 -25.12 12.45 -2.58
C VAL A 61 -25.27 11.09 -1.90
N TYR A 62 -26.39 10.38 -2.13
CA TYR A 62 -26.59 9.03 -1.57
C TYR A 62 -25.59 8.02 -2.13
N GLY A 63 -25.23 8.15 -3.42
CA GLY A 63 -24.22 7.34 -4.07
C GLY A 63 -22.84 7.53 -3.43
N VAL A 64 -22.44 8.78 -3.15
CA VAL A 64 -21.20 9.10 -2.43
C VAL A 64 -21.21 8.49 -1.03
N ILE A 65 -22.30 8.66 -0.26
CA ILE A 65 -22.40 8.09 1.09
C ILE A 65 -22.25 6.57 1.03
N ALA A 66 -22.99 5.90 0.14
CA ALA A 66 -22.91 4.46 -0.07
C ALA A 66 -21.50 4.02 -0.46
N TYR A 67 -20.86 4.76 -1.36
CA TYR A 67 -19.49 4.54 -1.82
C TYR A 67 -18.49 4.63 -0.66
N PHE A 68 -18.61 5.66 0.19
CA PHE A 68 -17.73 5.84 1.34
C PHE A 68 -17.93 4.74 2.39
N CYS A 69 -19.18 4.33 2.62
CA CYS A 69 -19.52 3.23 3.50
C CYS A 69 -18.94 1.90 2.98
N TRP A 70 -19.14 1.58 1.70
CA TRP A 70 -18.55 0.41 1.06
C TRP A 70 -17.03 0.42 1.08
N GLY A 71 -16.41 1.55 0.81
CA GLY A 71 -14.96 1.67 0.87
C GLY A 71 -14.43 1.50 2.31
N ARG A 72 -15.19 1.88 3.34
CA ARG A 72 -14.85 1.57 4.74
C ARG A 72 -15.06 0.10 5.10
N VAL A 73 -16.13 -0.54 4.63
CA VAL A 73 -16.30 -2.00 4.74
C VAL A 73 -15.12 -2.68 4.10
N MET A 74 -14.78 -2.28 2.87
CA MET A 74 -13.64 -2.80 2.15
C MET A 74 -12.38 -2.56 2.96
N MET A 75 -12.07 -1.38 3.50
CA MET A 75 -10.88 -1.24 4.37
C MET A 75 -10.90 -2.10 5.64
N ALA A 76 -12.07 -2.41 6.19
CA ALA A 76 -12.22 -3.24 7.38
C ALA A 76 -12.11 -4.75 7.08
N VAL A 77 -12.61 -5.18 5.92
CA VAL A 77 -12.64 -6.58 5.46
C VAL A 77 -11.39 -6.91 4.63
N TRP A 78 -10.93 -5.95 3.84
CA TRP A 78 -9.70 -6.01 3.07
C TRP A 78 -8.59 -6.25 4.07
N PRO A 79 -7.97 -7.43 4.02
CA PRO A 79 -7.16 -7.91 5.11
C PRO A 79 -6.06 -6.89 5.36
N SER A 80 -6.14 -6.18 6.49
CA SER A 80 -4.94 -5.63 7.12
C SER A 80 -3.93 -6.77 7.38
N LYS A 81 -4.40 -8.03 7.38
CA LYS A 81 -3.59 -9.25 7.32
C LYS A 81 -2.76 -9.42 6.03
N ARG A 82 -2.97 -8.66 4.94
CA ARG A 82 -2.05 -8.66 3.78
C ARG A 82 -0.79 -7.80 3.98
N THR A 83 -0.72 -6.99 5.04
CA THR A 83 0.57 -6.42 5.49
C THR A 83 1.33 -7.35 6.43
N MET A 84 0.75 -8.49 6.83
CA MET A 84 1.57 -9.61 7.32
C MET A 84 2.20 -10.26 6.09
N TYR A 85 3.44 -9.85 5.83
CA TYR A 85 4.38 -10.69 5.10
C TYR A 85 4.33 -12.11 5.70
N LEU A 86 4.48 -13.14 4.87
CA LEU A 86 4.69 -14.47 5.45
C LEU A 86 6.04 -14.45 6.15
N PRO A 87 6.15 -14.89 7.41
CA PRO A 87 7.45 -15.04 8.06
C PRO A 87 8.41 -15.84 7.19
N GLY A 88 9.64 -15.34 7.00
CA GLY A 88 10.61 -15.94 6.08
C GLY A 88 10.45 -15.55 4.61
N SER A 89 9.41 -14.80 4.21
CA SER A 89 9.18 -14.50 2.78
C SER A 89 9.91 -13.25 2.29
N VAL A 90 10.54 -13.37 1.13
CA VAL A 90 11.16 -12.28 0.38
C VAL A 90 10.49 -12.19 -0.99
N SER A 91 9.77 -11.09 -1.23
CA SER A 91 9.19 -10.79 -2.54
C SER A 91 10.24 -10.08 -3.38
N TYR A 92 10.53 -10.60 -4.58
CA TYR A 92 11.58 -10.07 -5.46
C TYR A 92 11.13 -9.95 -6.92
N GLU A 93 11.77 -9.04 -7.66
CA GLU A 93 11.59 -8.88 -9.11
C GLU A 93 12.56 -9.79 -9.87
N GLN A 94 12.06 -10.67 -10.75
CA GLN A 94 12.88 -11.71 -11.38
C GLN A 94 13.82 -11.19 -12.50
N GLN A 95 13.44 -10.10 -13.18
CA GLN A 95 14.10 -9.64 -14.42
C GLN A 95 14.77 -8.26 -14.27
N SER A 96 15.36 -7.95 -13.11
CA SER A 96 15.96 -6.64 -12.85
C SER A 96 17.48 -6.56 -13.06
N GLY A 97 18.17 -7.68 -13.31
CA GLY A 97 19.65 -7.74 -13.37
C GLY A 97 20.33 -7.35 -12.04
N ARG A 98 19.56 -7.35 -10.96
CA ARG A 98 19.92 -7.01 -9.59
C ARG A 98 18.82 -7.55 -8.67
N LEU A 99 19.14 -7.94 -7.43
CA LEU A 99 18.13 -8.44 -6.49
C LEU A 99 17.31 -7.26 -5.96
N ARG A 100 16.07 -7.16 -6.43
CA ARG A 100 15.18 -6.06 -6.05
C ARG A 100 14.00 -6.56 -5.26
N MET A 101 13.94 -6.19 -3.99
CA MET A 101 12.90 -6.56 -3.05
C MET A 101 11.84 -5.46 -3.01
N ARG A 102 10.62 -5.74 -3.50
CA ARG A 102 9.55 -4.74 -3.61
C ARG A 102 8.20 -5.28 -3.20
N THR A 103 7.34 -4.37 -2.75
CA THR A 103 5.90 -4.63 -2.69
C THR A 103 5.27 -4.71 -4.07
N PRO A 104 4.35 -5.65 -4.29
CA PRO A 104 3.30 -5.44 -5.29
C PRO A 104 2.44 -4.26 -4.84
N LEU A 105 2.78 -3.06 -5.31
CA LEU A 105 2.02 -1.82 -5.08
C LEU A 105 0.55 -1.96 -5.47
N ALA A 106 0.26 -2.89 -6.40
CA ALA A 106 -1.03 -3.11 -7.03
C ALA A 106 -2.21 -3.06 -6.04
N ALA A 107 -2.19 -3.78 -4.92
CA ALA A 107 -3.38 -3.87 -4.06
C ALA A 107 -3.79 -2.54 -3.39
N LYS A 108 -2.81 -1.78 -2.86
CA LYS A 108 -3.10 -0.47 -2.24
C LYS A 108 -3.40 0.57 -3.32
N THR A 109 -2.68 0.53 -4.43
CA THR A 109 -2.85 1.52 -5.50
C THR A 109 -4.13 1.31 -6.28
N THR A 110 -4.57 0.07 -6.51
CA THR A 110 -5.89 -0.23 -7.09
C THR A 110 -7.00 0.26 -6.20
N PHE A 111 -6.87 0.08 -4.89
CA PHE A 111 -7.87 0.56 -3.94
C PHE A 111 -7.97 2.09 -3.94
N VAL A 112 -6.84 2.80 -3.84
CA VAL A 112 -6.84 4.28 -3.89
C VAL A 112 -7.30 4.80 -5.25
N ALA A 113 -6.92 4.13 -6.35
CA ALA A 113 -7.39 4.49 -7.69
C ALA A 113 -8.90 4.30 -7.84
N PHE A 114 -9.45 3.19 -7.32
CA PHE A 114 -10.89 2.98 -7.26
C PHE A 114 -11.56 4.16 -6.52
N TRP A 115 -11.10 4.47 -5.31
CA TRP A 115 -11.57 5.62 -4.53
C TRP A 115 -11.57 6.94 -5.30
N ALA A 116 -10.46 7.23 -5.98
CA ALA A 116 -10.33 8.41 -6.81
C ALA A 116 -11.37 8.43 -7.95
N LEU A 117 -11.59 7.30 -8.64
CA LEU A 117 -12.58 7.19 -9.71
C LEU A 117 -14.00 7.42 -9.20
N GLY A 118 -14.36 6.90 -8.03
CA GLY A 118 -15.67 7.16 -7.42
C GLY A 118 -15.91 8.64 -7.08
N LEU A 119 -14.88 9.33 -6.58
CA LEU A 119 -14.93 10.78 -6.34
C LEU A 119 -15.05 11.58 -7.64
N ILE A 120 -14.29 11.20 -8.67
CA ILE A 120 -14.35 11.81 -10.00
C ILE A 120 -15.76 11.66 -10.59
N GLY A 121 -16.31 10.44 -10.59
CA GLY A 121 -17.66 10.19 -11.09
C GLY A 121 -18.71 11.02 -10.36
N SER A 122 -18.66 11.05 -9.03
CA SER A 122 -19.60 11.83 -8.21
C SER A 122 -19.48 13.34 -8.42
N GLY A 123 -18.25 13.85 -8.52
CA GLY A 123 -17.99 15.26 -8.82
C GLY A 123 -18.45 15.65 -10.22
N ALA A 124 -18.25 14.78 -11.22
CA ALA A 124 -18.70 14.98 -12.59
C ALA A 124 -20.24 15.02 -12.68
N SER A 125 -20.93 14.05 -12.08
CA SER A 125 -22.40 14.02 -12.03
C SER A 125 -22.99 15.27 -11.36
N SER A 126 -22.35 15.76 -10.29
CA SER A 126 -22.78 16.97 -9.60
C SER A 126 -22.56 18.24 -10.42
N THR A 127 -21.44 18.29 -11.17
CA THR A 127 -21.16 19.39 -12.11
C THR A 127 -22.19 19.42 -13.23
N VAL A 128 -22.54 18.26 -13.80
CA VAL A 128 -23.59 18.14 -14.81
C VAL A 128 -24.95 18.57 -14.26
N ALA A 129 -25.32 18.13 -13.06
CA ALA A 129 -26.56 18.55 -12.40
C ALA A 129 -26.62 20.06 -12.18
N LEU A 130 -25.50 20.68 -11.79
CA LEU A 130 -25.38 22.13 -11.63
C LEU A 130 -25.58 22.85 -12.97
N CYS A 131 -24.82 22.47 -14.01
CA CYS A 131 -24.94 23.08 -15.34
C CYS A 131 -26.37 22.98 -15.89
N TRP A 132 -27.01 21.82 -15.71
CA TRP A 132 -28.40 21.61 -16.12
C TRP A 132 -29.36 22.51 -15.32
N SER A 133 -29.21 22.58 -13.99
CA SER A 133 -30.08 23.41 -13.15
C SER A 133 -30.03 24.91 -13.49
N VAL A 134 -28.84 25.41 -13.88
CA VAL A 134 -28.64 26.78 -14.35
C VAL A 134 -29.32 27.01 -15.70
N ALA A 135 -29.22 26.04 -16.62
CA ALA A 135 -29.85 26.14 -17.93
C ALA A 135 -31.38 26.21 -17.84
N GLU A 136 -31.98 25.50 -16.90
CA GLU A 136 -33.44 25.46 -16.69
C GLU A 136 -33.97 26.55 -15.75
N ALA A 137 -33.12 27.44 -15.22
CA ALA A 137 -33.49 28.52 -14.28
C ALA A 137 -34.38 28.02 -13.10
N THR A 138 -34.07 26.83 -12.58
CA THR A 138 -34.90 26.13 -11.58
C THR A 138 -34.90 26.79 -10.19
N GLY A 139 -34.19 27.90 -9.99
CA GLY A 139 -34.04 28.58 -8.71
C GLY A 139 -33.09 27.87 -7.73
N TRP A 140 -32.55 26.71 -8.14
CA TRP A 140 -31.54 25.96 -7.40
C TRP A 140 -30.16 26.62 -7.44
N GLU A 141 -29.95 27.61 -8.32
CA GLU A 141 -28.76 28.44 -8.30
C GLU A 141 -28.57 29.22 -6.99
N LYS A 142 -29.55 29.31 -6.10
CA LYS A 142 -29.33 29.89 -4.75
C LYS A 142 -28.60 28.93 -3.79
N SER A 143 -28.43 27.66 -4.16
CA SER A 143 -27.74 26.64 -3.37
C SER A 143 -26.29 26.39 -3.80
N TRP A 144 -25.61 27.41 -4.31
CA TRP A 144 -24.19 27.31 -4.75
C TRP A 144 -23.26 26.73 -3.69
N ILE A 145 -23.55 26.94 -2.40
CA ILE A 145 -22.76 26.34 -1.31
C ILE A 145 -22.86 24.81 -1.32
N ARG A 146 -24.07 24.25 -1.55
CA ARG A 146 -24.27 22.79 -1.55
C ARG A 146 -23.75 22.15 -2.83
N MET A 147 -23.94 22.81 -3.97
CA MET A 147 -23.44 22.29 -5.26
C MET A 147 -21.92 22.46 -5.38
N GLY A 148 -21.38 23.60 -4.95
CA GLY A 148 -19.93 23.85 -4.90
C GLY A 148 -19.19 22.86 -4.00
N LEU A 149 -19.76 22.49 -2.85
CA LEU A 149 -19.16 21.50 -1.95
C LEU A 149 -18.99 20.13 -2.62
N VAL A 150 -19.98 19.65 -3.36
CA VAL A 150 -19.90 18.35 -4.03
C VAL A 150 -19.02 18.43 -5.29
N SER A 151 -18.99 19.59 -5.97
CA SER A 151 -18.07 19.82 -7.09
C SER A 151 -16.59 19.79 -6.68
N LEU A 152 -16.25 20.03 -5.40
CA LEU A 152 -14.87 19.86 -4.89
C LEU A 152 -14.38 18.40 -4.94
N PHE A 153 -15.28 17.41 -5.04
CA PHE A 153 -14.87 16.01 -5.18
C PHE A 153 -14.19 15.72 -6.51
N LEU A 154 -14.50 16.49 -7.56
CA LEU A 154 -13.86 16.31 -8.87
C LEU A 154 -12.35 16.65 -8.83
N PRO A 155 -11.91 17.88 -8.46
CA PRO A 155 -10.49 18.19 -8.38
C PRO A 155 -9.78 17.37 -7.31
N LEU A 156 -10.44 17.05 -6.20
CA LEU A 156 -9.87 16.19 -5.16
C LEU A 156 -9.62 14.75 -5.68
N GLY A 157 -10.60 14.17 -6.37
CA GLY A 157 -10.47 12.85 -6.99
C GLY A 157 -9.35 12.80 -8.03
N ILE A 158 -9.27 13.81 -8.91
CA ILE A 158 -8.18 13.95 -9.89
C ILE A 158 -6.82 14.05 -9.18
N GLY A 159 -6.70 14.89 -8.16
CA GLY A 159 -5.46 15.05 -7.39
C GLY A 159 -5.00 13.76 -6.72
N ILE A 160 -5.93 13.01 -6.13
CA ILE A 160 -5.64 11.68 -5.54
C ILE A 160 -5.19 10.71 -6.64
N LEU A 161 -5.85 10.70 -7.80
CA LEU A 161 -5.49 9.80 -8.90
C LEU A 161 -4.08 10.09 -9.43
N ILE A 162 -3.76 11.37 -9.67
CA ILE A 162 -2.43 11.82 -10.09
C ILE A 162 -1.40 11.42 -9.04
N SER A 163 -1.63 11.75 -7.77
CA SER A 163 -0.72 11.38 -6.67
C SER A 163 -0.48 9.86 -6.61
N THR A 164 -1.54 9.07 -6.82
CA THR A 164 -1.46 7.60 -6.83
C THR A 164 -0.64 7.10 -8.02
N PHE A 165 -0.83 7.66 -9.21
CA PHE A 165 -0.06 7.31 -10.39
C PHE A 165 1.43 7.64 -10.20
N TRP A 166 1.74 8.81 -9.64
CA TRP A 166 3.10 9.17 -9.27
C TRP A 166 3.71 8.20 -8.25
N ARG A 167 2.95 7.80 -7.22
CA ARG A 167 3.39 6.81 -6.23
C ARG A 167 3.62 5.42 -6.82
N VAL A 168 2.81 4.99 -7.78
CA VAL A 168 3.00 3.73 -8.52
C VAL A 168 4.28 3.79 -9.34
N ARG A 169 4.54 4.94 -9.97
CA ARG A 169 5.71 5.16 -10.81
C ARG A 169 7.00 5.23 -10.00
N THR A 170 6.96 5.82 -8.80
CA THR A 170 8.11 5.84 -7.88
C THR A 170 8.34 4.47 -7.27
N THR A 171 9.58 4.00 -7.32
CA THR A 171 9.81 2.59 -7.12
C THR A 171 10.03 2.22 -5.66
N CYS A 172 8.99 1.80 -4.94
CA CYS A 172 9.16 1.39 -3.55
C CYS A 172 9.90 0.04 -3.42
N GLY A 173 10.90 -0.04 -2.54
CA GLY A 173 11.66 -1.24 -2.20
C GLY A 173 13.14 -0.97 -1.92
N VAL A 174 13.88 -2.06 -1.72
CA VAL A 174 15.35 -2.07 -1.61
C VAL A 174 15.90 -2.85 -2.79
N SER A 175 16.99 -2.35 -3.36
CA SER A 175 17.69 -2.98 -4.46
C SER A 175 19.14 -3.22 -4.08
N LEU A 176 19.58 -4.45 -4.29
CA LEU A 176 20.94 -4.91 -4.03
C LEU A 176 21.58 -5.22 -5.39
N ALA A 177 22.67 -4.54 -5.69
CA ALA A 177 23.52 -4.78 -6.84
C ALA A 177 24.90 -5.28 -6.36
N PRO A 178 25.71 -5.87 -7.24
CA PRO A 178 27.03 -6.37 -6.86
C PRO A 178 27.92 -5.29 -6.20
N THR A 179 27.80 -4.04 -6.65
CA THR A 179 28.62 -2.92 -6.21
C THR A 179 27.95 -1.99 -5.21
N SER A 180 26.61 -2.01 -5.11
CA SER A 180 25.87 -0.97 -4.39
C SER A 180 24.53 -1.44 -3.82
N ILE A 181 24.02 -0.64 -2.89
CA ILE A 181 22.69 -0.75 -2.30
C ILE A 181 21.96 0.56 -2.57
N CYS A 182 20.71 0.47 -3.03
CA CYS A 182 19.84 1.63 -3.13
C CYS A 182 18.41 1.29 -2.72
N GLY A 183 17.59 2.30 -2.47
CA GLY A 183 16.24 2.07 -2.00
C GLY A 183 15.36 3.29 -2.07
N GLN A 184 14.06 3.06 -2.06
CA GLN A 184 13.08 4.13 -1.93
C GLN A 184 11.89 3.57 -1.17
N ALA A 185 11.45 4.22 -0.12
CA ALA A 185 10.31 3.79 0.68
C ALA A 185 9.70 4.98 1.39
N GLU A 186 8.37 5.09 1.37
CA GLU A 186 7.62 6.01 2.26
C GLU A 186 8.09 7.48 2.22
N GLY A 187 8.52 7.96 1.05
CA GLY A 187 9.03 9.32 0.86
C GLY A 187 10.52 9.49 1.16
N MET A 188 11.18 8.48 1.71
CA MET A 188 12.63 8.41 1.85
C MET A 188 13.26 7.75 0.61
N ARG A 189 14.44 8.25 0.25
CA ARG A 189 15.28 7.68 -0.81
C ARG A 189 16.66 7.40 -0.24
N LEU A 190 17.09 6.15 -0.36
CA LEU A 190 18.48 5.77 -0.22
C LEU A 190 19.10 5.90 -1.60
N GLU A 191 19.95 6.90 -1.75
CA GLU A 191 20.81 7.02 -2.94
C GLU A 191 21.66 5.77 -3.11
N GLU A 192 22.29 5.61 -4.26
CA GLU A 192 23.17 4.49 -4.49
C GLU A 192 24.40 4.58 -3.57
N VAL A 193 24.48 3.66 -2.60
CA VAL A 193 25.53 3.62 -1.59
C VAL A 193 26.37 2.36 -1.81
N PRO A 194 27.72 2.47 -1.83
CA PRO A 194 28.59 1.30 -1.91
C PRO A 194 28.47 0.44 -0.65
N TRP A 195 28.67 -0.87 -0.77
CA TRP A 195 28.53 -1.81 0.34
C TRP A 195 29.38 -1.46 1.56
N GLU A 196 30.56 -0.87 1.33
CA GLU A 196 31.54 -0.48 2.35
C GLU A 196 31.03 0.68 3.22
N SER A 197 30.10 1.49 2.70
CA SER A 197 29.45 2.57 3.44
C SER A 197 28.23 2.12 4.24
N LEU A 198 27.79 0.86 4.08
CA LEU A 198 26.74 0.30 4.93
C LEU A 198 27.35 -0.06 6.30
N ARG A 199 26.93 0.64 7.34
CA ARG A 199 27.39 0.42 8.72
C ARG A 199 26.62 -0.69 9.41
N ALA A 200 25.30 -0.72 9.24
CA ALA A 200 24.44 -1.72 9.86
C ALA A 200 23.12 -1.87 9.10
N ALA A 201 22.60 -3.09 9.07
CA ALA A 201 21.21 -3.38 8.76
C ALA A 201 20.53 -3.89 10.04
N SER A 202 19.43 -3.28 10.44
CA SER A 202 18.68 -3.69 11.62
C SER A 202 17.18 -3.71 11.36
N VAL A 203 16.44 -4.44 12.20
CA VAL A 203 14.99 -4.46 12.18
C VAL A 203 14.47 -3.82 13.46
N GLY A 204 13.54 -2.88 13.32
CA GLY A 204 12.84 -2.26 14.44
C GLY A 204 11.37 -2.65 14.46
N GLU A 205 10.82 -2.81 15.65
CA GLU A 205 9.37 -2.90 15.84
C GLU A 205 8.81 -1.51 16.15
N THR A 206 7.81 -1.09 15.36
CA THR A 206 7.05 0.12 15.66
C THR A 206 5.78 -0.28 16.40
N PRO A 207 5.59 0.16 17.67
CA PRO A 207 4.46 -0.27 18.48
C PRO A 207 3.13 0.12 17.84
N ALA A 208 2.12 -0.72 18.05
CA ALA A 208 0.76 -0.42 17.61
C ALA A 208 0.25 0.85 18.29
N THR A 209 -0.28 1.78 17.49
CA THR A 209 -1.04 2.93 17.98
C THR A 209 -2.53 2.73 17.70
N LYS A 210 -3.37 3.68 18.13
CA LYS A 210 -4.80 3.69 17.80
C LYS A 210 -5.06 3.71 16.28
N PHE A 211 -4.12 4.24 15.49
CA PHE A 211 -4.27 4.47 14.06
C PHE A 211 -3.36 3.60 13.19
N THR A 212 -2.29 3.04 13.77
CA THR A 212 -1.31 2.21 13.06
C THR A 212 -1.18 0.86 13.75
N PRO A 213 -1.32 -0.27 13.02
CA PRO A 213 -1.03 -1.58 13.60
C PRO A 213 0.46 -1.69 13.97
N LEU A 214 0.81 -2.68 14.80
CA LEU A 214 2.21 -3.07 15.00
C LEU A 214 2.80 -3.44 13.64
N PHE A 215 3.95 -2.88 13.31
CA PHE A 215 4.70 -3.25 12.11
C PHE A 215 6.19 -3.28 12.38
N THR A 216 6.88 -4.18 11.69
CA THR A 216 8.33 -4.22 11.61
C THR A 216 8.81 -3.37 10.45
N SER A 217 10.00 -2.81 10.61
CA SER A 217 10.67 -2.03 9.58
C SER A 217 12.15 -2.37 9.50
N LEU A 218 12.66 -2.35 8.26
CA LEU A 218 14.09 -2.43 7.99
C LEU A 218 14.70 -1.04 8.14
N ARG A 219 15.81 -0.94 8.86
CA ARG A 219 16.63 0.25 8.96
C ARG A 219 18.02 -0.06 8.41
N LEU A 220 18.45 0.70 7.40
CA LEU A 220 19.81 0.65 6.86
C LEU A 220 20.55 1.89 7.31
N THR A 221 21.63 1.73 8.05
CA THR A 221 22.47 2.83 8.52
C THR A 221 23.72 2.90 7.65
N THR A 222 23.98 4.08 7.10
CA THR A 222 25.12 4.37 6.22
C THR A 222 25.93 5.53 6.77
N ASP A 223 27.10 5.80 6.20
CA ASP A 223 27.89 7.00 6.52
C ASP A 223 27.12 8.32 6.30
N ARG A 224 26.15 8.33 5.39
CA ARG A 224 25.40 9.54 4.99
C ARG A 224 24.07 9.69 5.71
N GLY A 225 23.65 8.69 6.50
CA GLY A 225 22.38 8.72 7.21
C GLY A 225 21.70 7.36 7.29
N ALA A 226 20.46 7.35 7.76
CA ALA A 226 19.65 6.15 7.91
C ALA A 226 18.49 6.14 6.91
N PHE A 227 18.30 5.01 6.24
CA PHE A 227 17.13 4.70 5.43
C PHE A 227 16.21 3.76 6.20
N HIS A 228 14.91 3.95 6.03
CA HIS A 228 13.90 3.16 6.71
C HIS A 228 12.83 2.70 5.71
N ALA A 229 12.46 1.43 5.79
CA ALA A 229 11.39 0.85 4.98
C ALA A 229 10.52 -0.06 5.84
N SER A 230 9.24 0.26 5.95
CA SER A 230 8.30 -0.66 6.59
C SER A 230 8.19 -1.98 5.81
N SER A 231 7.84 -3.06 6.52
CA SER A 231 7.43 -4.33 5.90
C SER A 231 6.37 -4.14 4.81
N ALA A 232 5.46 -3.17 5.00
CA ALA A 232 4.43 -2.83 4.03
C ALA A 232 4.93 -2.05 2.81
N ALA A 233 6.17 -1.55 2.80
CA ALA A 233 6.86 -0.94 1.68
C ALA A 233 7.85 -1.92 0.99
N LEU A 234 8.34 -2.92 1.73
CA LEU A 234 9.20 -4.01 1.22
C LEU A 234 8.42 -5.17 0.60
N GLY A 235 7.22 -5.46 1.11
CA GLY A 235 6.43 -6.62 0.67
C GLY A 235 7.08 -7.95 1.03
N SER A 236 8.02 -7.89 1.95
CA SER A 236 8.90 -8.96 2.41
C SER A 236 9.01 -8.85 3.92
N ASP A 237 9.39 -9.94 4.56
CA ASP A 237 9.75 -9.97 5.97
C ASP A 237 11.02 -9.17 6.20
N PRO A 238 11.00 -8.07 6.99
CA PRO A 238 12.19 -7.26 7.23
C PRO A 238 13.35 -8.04 7.84
N HIS A 239 13.09 -9.06 8.66
CA HIS A 239 14.16 -9.91 9.22
C HIS A 239 14.84 -10.72 8.12
N SER A 240 14.05 -11.32 7.24
CA SER A 240 14.56 -12.05 6.07
C SER A 240 15.36 -11.15 5.14
N VAL A 241 14.86 -9.94 4.86
CA VAL A 241 15.57 -8.93 4.05
C VAL A 241 16.89 -8.54 4.69
N ARG A 242 16.89 -8.29 6.01
CA ARG A 242 18.11 -7.99 6.76
C ARG A 242 19.12 -9.12 6.64
N CYS A 243 18.71 -10.38 6.82
CA CYS A 243 19.62 -11.53 6.68
C CYS A 243 20.25 -11.58 5.28
N VAL A 244 19.48 -11.32 4.22
CA VAL A 244 20.06 -11.24 2.86
C VAL A 244 21.11 -10.14 2.76
N ILE A 245 20.84 -8.95 3.31
CA ILE A 245 21.79 -7.83 3.29
C ILE A 245 23.05 -8.15 4.10
N GLU A 246 22.90 -8.68 5.32
CA GLU A 246 24.02 -9.08 6.18
C GLU A 246 24.89 -10.15 5.52
N PHE A 247 24.26 -11.13 4.85
CA PHE A 247 24.99 -12.18 4.12
C PHE A 247 25.93 -11.58 3.07
N PHE A 248 25.41 -10.75 2.15
CA PHE A 248 26.24 -10.16 1.09
C PHE A 248 27.19 -9.05 1.58
N GLN A 249 26.91 -8.48 2.74
CA GLN A 249 27.85 -7.59 3.42
C GLN A 249 29.08 -8.37 3.92
N GLN A 250 28.86 -9.55 4.54
CA GLN A 250 29.91 -10.42 5.07
C GLN A 250 30.65 -11.24 4.00
N HIS A 251 29.99 -11.52 2.88
CA HIS A 251 30.50 -12.36 1.79
C HIS A 251 30.62 -11.56 0.47
N PRO A 252 31.57 -10.61 0.37
CA PRO A 252 31.76 -9.81 -0.84
C PRO A 252 32.01 -10.65 -2.09
N GLU A 253 32.66 -11.81 -1.95
CA GLU A 253 32.93 -12.78 -3.02
C GLU A 253 31.68 -13.33 -3.70
N HIS A 254 30.52 -13.29 -3.02
CA HIS A 254 29.25 -13.80 -3.54
C HIS A 254 28.37 -12.73 -4.18
N ARG A 255 28.74 -11.43 -4.11
CA ARG A 255 27.88 -10.32 -4.56
C ARG A 255 27.49 -10.37 -6.04
N ASN A 256 28.30 -10.99 -6.90
CA ASN A 256 27.94 -11.20 -8.31
C ASN A 256 26.68 -12.05 -8.48
N ALA A 257 26.36 -12.92 -7.51
CA ALA A 257 25.11 -13.68 -7.54
C ALA A 257 23.86 -12.77 -7.49
N LEU A 258 23.97 -11.52 -7.02
CA LEU A 258 22.87 -10.55 -6.99
C LEU A 258 22.31 -10.21 -8.37
N GLU A 259 23.06 -10.47 -9.45
CA GLU A 259 22.58 -10.28 -10.83
C GLU A 259 21.45 -11.26 -11.19
N ASP A 260 21.45 -12.44 -10.57
CA ASP A 260 20.35 -13.42 -10.60
C ASP A 260 19.64 -13.45 -9.23
N PRO A 261 18.51 -12.73 -9.08
CA PRO A 261 17.77 -12.64 -7.83
C PRO A 261 17.45 -14.00 -7.19
N ARG A 262 17.15 -15.03 -8.00
CA ARG A 262 16.79 -16.33 -7.48
C ARG A 262 18.02 -17.08 -6.98
N ALA A 263 19.10 -17.09 -7.74
CA ALA A 263 20.35 -17.71 -7.34
C ALA A 263 20.91 -17.08 -6.05
N ALA A 264 20.85 -15.75 -5.94
CA ALA A 264 21.24 -15.03 -4.73
C ALA A 264 20.45 -15.49 -3.49
N LEU A 265 19.12 -15.60 -3.61
CA LEU A 265 18.27 -16.02 -2.50
C LEU A 265 18.45 -17.51 -2.14
N GLU A 266 18.69 -18.36 -3.13
CA GLU A 266 19.03 -19.77 -2.90
C GLU A 266 20.37 -19.93 -2.19
N LEU A 267 21.37 -19.10 -2.52
CA LEU A 267 22.68 -19.07 -1.87
C LEU A 267 22.54 -18.69 -0.38
N VAL A 268 21.79 -17.63 -0.08
CA VAL A 268 21.50 -17.24 1.32
C VAL A 268 20.76 -18.35 2.07
N ARG A 269 19.74 -18.96 1.46
CA ARG A 269 19.01 -20.09 2.07
C ARG A 269 19.94 -21.24 2.41
N ASN A 270 20.83 -21.61 1.49
CA ASN A 270 21.75 -22.74 1.71
C ASN A 270 22.74 -22.43 2.83
N ALA A 271 23.24 -21.20 2.93
CA ALA A 271 24.06 -20.77 4.05
C ALA A 271 23.31 -20.86 5.39
N MET A 272 22.03 -20.43 5.42
CA MET A 272 21.22 -20.53 6.63
C MET A 272 20.99 -21.99 7.06
N LEU A 273 20.77 -22.89 6.09
CA LEU A 273 20.61 -24.33 6.35
C LEU A 273 21.92 -24.99 6.80
N SER A 274 23.09 -24.48 6.40
CA SER A 274 24.39 -24.95 6.89
C SER A 274 24.78 -24.37 8.25
N GLY A 275 23.92 -23.55 8.87
CA GLY A 275 24.10 -23.03 10.22
C GLY A 275 24.54 -21.58 10.31
N TRP A 276 24.65 -20.85 9.20
CA TRP A 276 24.86 -19.40 9.24
C TRP A 276 23.62 -18.69 9.80
N ARG A 277 23.79 -17.85 10.82
CA ARG A 277 22.68 -17.18 11.53
C ARG A 277 22.76 -15.64 11.54
N GLY A 278 23.63 -15.05 10.72
CA GLY A 278 23.88 -13.61 10.73
C GLY A 278 24.56 -13.13 12.02
N THR A 279 24.65 -11.82 12.20
CA THR A 279 25.34 -11.18 13.34
C THR A 279 24.57 -11.28 14.66
N GLU A 280 23.25 -11.43 14.63
CA GLU A 280 22.41 -11.42 15.84
C GLU A 280 22.46 -12.71 16.67
N ALA A 281 22.92 -13.83 16.11
CA ALA A 281 23.12 -15.06 16.86
C ALA A 281 24.49 -15.15 17.56
N ALA A 282 25.37 -14.18 17.31
CA ALA A 282 26.71 -14.10 17.89
C ALA A 282 26.78 -13.19 19.13
N ALA A 283 25.69 -12.51 19.48
CA ALA A 283 25.53 -11.65 20.66
C ALA A 283 24.62 -12.32 21.69
#